data_AF-A0A0M3B938-F1
#
_entry.id   AF-A0A0M3B938-F1
#
_cell.length_a   1.000
_cell.length_b   1.000
_cell.length_c   1.000
_cell.angle_alpha   90.00
_cell.angle_beta   90.00
_cell.angle_gamma   90.00
#
_symmetry.space_group_name_H-M   'P 1'
#
loop_
_entity.id
_entity.type
_entity.pdbx_description
1 polymer ?
#
loop_
_entity_poly.entity_id
_entity_poly.type
_entity_poly.pdbx_seq_one_letter_code
_entity_poly.pdbx_strand_id
1 'polypeptide(L)' 'MAFAKLALTTVGILAILIGLIWIGQGTGLFPYPATSFMINQTPWIVYGALVAIAGALLLWSGRRINI' A
#
# COMPACT_ATOMS: atom_id res chain seq x y z
N MET A 1 -2.27 14.33 19.90
CA MET A 1 -2.57 12.88 19.76
C MET A 1 -3.51 12.60 18.58
N ALA A 2 -4.61 13.34 18.40
CA ALA A 2 -5.52 13.20 17.27
C ALA A 2 -4.84 13.36 15.88
N PHE A 3 -3.95 14.34 15.72
CA PHE A 3 -3.23 14.57 14.46
C PHE A 3 -2.32 13.39 14.09
N ALA A 4 -1.55 12.84 15.04
CA ALA A 4 -0.68 11.70 14.79
C ALA A 4 -1.48 10.45 14.37
N LYS A 5 -2.63 10.22 15.04
CA LYS A 5 -3.55 9.14 14.67
C LYS A 5 -4.11 9.34 13.25
N LEU A 6 -4.54 10.56 12.91
CA LEU A 6 -5.03 10.90 11.58
C LEU A 6 -3.95 10.68 10.51
N ALA A 7 -2.72 11.14 10.77
CA ALA A 7 -1.59 10.99 9.85
C ALA A 7 -1.26 9.51 9.63
N LEU A 8 -1.08 8.73 10.70
CA LEU A 8 -0.79 7.28 10.60
C LEU A 8 -1.90 6.52 9.87
N THR A 9 -3.15 6.86 10.15
CA THR A 9 -4.30 6.23 9.48
C THR A 9 -4.31 6.56 7.99
N THR A 10 -4.11 7.83 7.64
CA THR A 10 -4.13 8.30 6.25
C THR A 10 -2.99 7.68 5.45
N VAL A 11 -1.76 7.75 5.97
CA VAL A 11 -0.58 7.17 5.31
C VAL A 11 -0.71 5.65 5.20
N GLY A 12 -1.22 4.98 6.24
CA GLY A 12 -1.44 3.53 6.21
C GLY A 12 -2.42 3.09 5.12
N ILE A 13 -3.55 3.79 4.97
CA ILE A 13 -4.54 3.52 3.90
C ILE A 13 -3.91 3.74 2.53
N LEU A 14 -3.23 4.87 2.32
CA LEU A 14 -2.60 5.19 1.04
C LEU A 14 -1.54 4.16 0.65
N ALA A 15 -0.70 3.73 1.61
CA ALA A 15 0.31 2.70 1.37
C ALA A 15 -0.35 1.37 0.95
N ILE A 16 -1.43 0.94 1.62
CA ILE A 16 -2.15 -0.28 1.22
C ILE A 16 -2.69 -0.16 -0.20
N LEU A 17 -3.34 0.96 -0.54
CA LEU A 17 -3.90 1.15 -1.88
C LEU A 17 -2.82 1.14 -2.96
N ILE A 18 -1.70 1.83 -2.74
CA ILE A 18 -0.55 1.83 -3.66
C ILE A 18 0.04 0.42 -3.80
N GLY A 19 0.21 -0.29 -2.69
CA GLY A 19 0.73 -1.66 -2.70
C GLY A 19 -0.17 -2.62 -3.49
N LEU A 20 -1.49 -2.50 -3.33
CA LEU A 20 -2.46 -3.28 -4.10
C LEU A 20 -2.42 -2.95 -5.60
N ILE A 21 -2.23 -1.69 -5.98
CA ILE A 21 -2.06 -1.30 -7.39
C ILE A 21 -0.81 -1.98 -7.97
N TRP A 22 0.33 -1.93 -7.26
CA TRP A 22 1.58 -2.55 -7.72
C TRP A 22 1.45 -4.07 -7.83
N ILE A 23 0.79 -4.73 -6.88
CA ILE A 23 0.47 -6.16 -6.98
C ILE A 23 -0.41 -6.43 -8.19
N GLY A 24 -1.47 -5.63 -8.39
CA GLY A 24 -2.36 -5.74 -9.55
C GLY A 24 -1.62 -5.59 -10.87
N GLN A 25 -0.69 -4.64 -10.97
CA GLN A 25 0.14 -4.45 -12.15
C GLN A 25 1.09 -5.64 -12.35
N GLY A 26 1.86 -6.01 -11.31
CA GLY A 26 2.85 -7.08 -11.38
C GLY A 26 2.26 -8.45 -11.69
N THR A 27 1.02 -8.70 -11.26
CA THR A 27 0.25 -9.92 -11.58
C THR A 27 -0.46 -9.86 -12.93
N GLY A 28 -0.57 -8.69 -13.56
CA GLY A 28 -1.34 -8.49 -14.79
C GLY A 28 -2.85 -8.33 -14.58
N LEU A 29 -3.34 -8.37 -13.34
CA LEU A 29 -4.76 -8.18 -13.00
C LEU A 29 -5.22 -6.72 -13.20
N PHE A 30 -4.30 -5.76 -13.11
CA PHE A 30 -4.56 -4.33 -13.32
C PHE A 30 -3.57 -3.72 -14.33
N PRO A 31 -3.74 -3.99 -15.64
CA PRO A 31 -2.83 -3.56 -16.68
C PRO A 31 -3.11 -2.12 -17.17
N TYR A 32 -3.21 -1.16 -16.26
CA TYR A 32 -3.45 0.26 -16.59
C TYR A 32 -2.50 1.22 -15.85
N PRO A 33 -1.94 2.23 -16.53
CA PRO A 33 -1.96 2.46 -17.97
C PRO A 33 -1.24 1.35 -18.74
N ALA A 34 -1.66 1.03 -19.96
CA ALA A 34 -1.09 -0.07 -20.74
C ALA A 34 0.41 0.08 -21.03
N THR A 35 0.93 1.31 -20.96
CA THR A 35 2.35 1.65 -21.10
C THR A 35 3.14 1.53 -19.79
N SER A 36 2.51 1.09 -18.71
CA SER A 36 3.18 0.94 -17.42
C SER A 36 4.24 -0.16 -17.48
N PHE A 37 5.45 0.20 -17.10
CA PHE A 37 6.59 -0.70 -16.98
C PHE A 37 6.44 -1.73 -15.84
N MET A 38 5.39 -1.64 -15.03
CA MET A 38 5.11 -2.55 -13.92
C MET A 38 4.34 -3.81 -14.35
N ILE A 39 3.68 -3.77 -15.51
CA ILE A 39 2.70 -4.80 -15.89
C ILE A 39 3.39 -6.13 -16.15
N ASN A 40 2.90 -7.21 -15.55
CA ASN A 40 3.45 -8.57 -15.65
C ASN A 40 4.91 -8.70 -15.21
N GLN A 41 5.36 -7.82 -14.31
CA GLN A 41 6.71 -7.84 -13.76
C GLN A 41 6.68 -8.27 -12.29
N THR A 42 7.23 -9.45 -12.00
CA THR A 42 7.21 -10.05 -10.65
C THR A 42 7.80 -9.19 -9.53
N PRO A 43 8.82 -8.30 -9.74
CA PRO A 43 9.30 -7.43 -8.68
C PRO A 43 8.21 -6.53 -8.07
N TRP A 44 7.26 -6.07 -8.88
CA TRP A 44 6.18 -5.19 -8.42
C TRP A 44 5.18 -5.89 -7.50
N ILE A 45 5.06 -7.21 -7.61
CA ILE A 45 4.30 -8.02 -6.66
C ILE A 45 4.95 -7.95 -5.28
N VAL A 46 6.27 -8.15 -5.22
CA VAL A 46 7.04 -8.14 -3.96
C VAL A 46 7.05 -6.74 -3.35
N TYR A 47 7.35 -5.71 -4.14
CA TYR A 47 7.33 -4.32 -3.66
C TYR A 47 5.94 -3.91 -3.18
N GLY A 48 4.90 -4.26 -3.94
CA GLY A 48 3.53 -3.96 -3.55
C GLY A 48 3.12 -4.66 -2.25
N ALA A 49 3.51 -5.93 -2.07
CA ALA A 49 3.27 -6.65 -0.81
C ALA A 49 3.98 -6.00 0.38
N LEU A 50 5.26 -5.62 0.23
CA LEU A 50 6.01 -4.94 1.28
C LEU A 50 5.38 -3.60 1.67
N VAL A 51 4.97 -2.80 0.68
CA VAL A 51 4.30 -1.50 0.92
C VAL A 51 2.94 -1.69 1.58
N ALA A 52 2.14 -2.69 1.15
CA ALA A 52 0.86 -2.98 1.75
C ALA A 52 0.98 -3.47 3.21
N ILE A 53 1.96 -4.33 3.50
CA ILE A 53 2.27 -4.78 4.87
C ILE A 53 2.69 -3.60 5.74
N ALA A 54 3.57 -2.73 5.25
CA ALA A 54 3.97 -1.52 5.98
C ALA A 54 2.76 -0.62 6.28
N GLY A 55 1.87 -0.42 5.30
CA GLY A 55 0.62 0.33 5.50
C GLY A 55 -0.30 -0.30 6.55
N ALA A 56 -0.43 -1.62 6.57
CA ALA A 56 -1.20 -2.33 7.58
C ALA A 56 -0.61 -2.18 8.99
N LEU A 57 0.73 -2.20 9.11
CA LEU A 57 1.42 -1.94 10.38
C LEU A 57 1.20 -0.49 10.86
N LEU A 58 1.22 0.50 9.96
CA LEU A 58 0.89 1.90 10.30
C LEU A 58 -0.56 2.04 10.79
N LEU A 59 -1.52 1.42 10.10
CA LEU A 59 -2.91 1.41 10.52
C LEU A 59 -3.08 0.76 11.91
N TRP A 60 -2.45 -0.39 12.12
CA TRP A 60 -2.48 -1.08 13.40
C TRP A 60 -1.90 -0.20 14.52
N SER A 61 -0.76 0.44 14.26
CA SER A 61 -0.10 1.33 15.21
C SER A 61 -0.99 2.54 15.55
N GLY A 62 -1.66 3.15 14.56
CA GLY A 62 -2.61 4.24 14.78
C GLY A 62 -3.83 3.84 15.62
N ARG A 63 -4.23 2.56 15.62
CA ARG A 63 -5.29 2.01 16.50
C ARG A 63 -4.80 1.72 17.91
N ARG A 64 -3.49 1.49 18.09
CA ARG A 64 -2.86 1.26 19.40
C ARG A 64 -2.53 2.55 20.14
N ILE A 65 -2.46 3.68 19.44
CA ILE A 65 -2.46 5.02 20.06
C ILE A 65 -3.88 5.28 20.59
N ASN A 66 -4.17 4.65 21.72
CA ASN A 66 -5.27 5.02 22.59
C ASN A 66 -4.81 6.18 23.46
N ILE A 67 -5.65 7.22 23.49
CA ILE A 67 -5.65 8.27 24.52
C ILE A 67 -6.21 7.64 25.79
#